data_AF-A0AAW8PBJ8-F1
#
_entry.id   AF-A0AAW8PBJ8-F1
#
_cell.length_a   1.000
_cell.length_b   1.000
_cell.length_c   1.000
_cell.angle_alpha   90.00
_cell.angle_beta   90.00
_cell.angle_gamma   90.00
#
_symmetry.space_group_name_H-M   'P 1'
#
loop_
_entity.id
_entity.type
_entity.pdbx_description
1 polymer ?
#
loop_
_entity_poly.entity_id
_entity_poly.type
_entity_poly.pdbx_seq_one_letter_code
_entity_poly.pdbx_strand_id
1 'polypeptide(L)'
;MTVDRIARLHIQLEDIDPLIWRRVEVPFTMSLKGLHDVIQAVMLFEDYHLFEFEAGGRCYDVPDPEDLYERKTFAFATSASRHSSSVGS
;
A
#
# COMPACT_ATOMS: atom_id res chain seq x y z
N MET A 1 -9.87 17.37 15.53
CA MET A 1 -8.70 16.49 15.72
C MET A 1 -9.22 15.06 15.71
N THR A 2 -9.30 14.43 14.53
CA THR A 2 -9.60 12.98 14.45
C THR A 2 -8.37 12.23 14.91
N VAL A 3 -8.53 11.34 15.89
CA VAL A 3 -7.44 10.45 16.32
C VAL A 3 -7.15 9.51 15.16
N ASP A 4 -5.96 9.62 14.58
CA ASP A 4 -5.55 8.71 13.52
C ASP A 4 -5.36 7.33 14.14
N ARG A 5 -6.20 6.38 13.75
CA ARG A 5 -6.13 5.02 14.27
C ARG A 5 -4.85 4.41 13.72
N ILE A 6 -4.12 3.68 14.56
CA ILE A 6 -2.90 2.97 14.16
C ILE A 6 -3.18 1.48 14.07
N ALA A 7 -2.86 0.88 12.92
CA ALA A 7 -2.86 -0.55 12.71
C ALA A 7 -1.47 -1.11 13.01
N ARG A 8 -1.42 -2.24 13.72
CA ARG A 8 -0.18 -2.99 13.90
C ARG A 8 -0.23 -4.22 13.01
N LEU A 9 0.64 -4.26 12.01
CA LEU A 9 0.67 -5.30 10.99
C LEU A 9 1.83 -6.27 11.24
N HIS A 10 1.57 -7.55 11.04
CA HIS A 10 2.59 -8.60 10.96
C HIS A 10 2.81 -8.94 9.50
N ILE A 11 4.04 -8.76 9.00
CA ILE A 11 4.43 -8.99 7.62
C ILE A 11 5.41 -10.16 7.62
N GLN A 12 5.18 -11.17 6.79
CA GLN A 12 6.06 -12.32 6.66
C GLN A 12 6.25 -12.70 5.20
N LEU A 13 7.41 -13.27 4.87
CA LEU A 13 7.59 -13.98 3.61
C LEU A 13 7.12 -15.42 3.80
N GLU A 14 6.24 -15.86 2.91
CA GLU A 14 5.80 -17.24 2.84
C GLU A 14 6.89 -18.10 2.17
N ASP A 15 6.83 -19.42 2.39
CA ASP A 15 7.68 -20.42 1.74
C ASP A 15 9.21 -20.29 1.98
N ILE A 16 9.62 -19.65 3.07
CA ILE A 16 11.05 -19.49 3.45
C ILE A 16 11.31 -20.06 4.86
N ASP A 17 12.42 -20.77 5.02
CA ASP A 17 12.97 -21.25 6.30
C ASP A 17 14.45 -20.81 6.46
N PRO A 18 14.82 -20.07 7.52
CA PRO A 18 13.98 -19.61 8.64
C PRO A 18 13.00 -18.50 8.24
N LEU A 19 11.84 -18.46 8.90
CA LEU A 19 10.78 -17.47 8.66
C LEU A 19 11.32 -16.04 8.78
N ILE A 20 11.21 -15.26 7.71
CA ILE A 20 11.55 -13.83 7.69
C ILE A 20 10.28 -13.01 7.89
N TRP A 21 10.22 -12.24 8.98
CA TRP A 21 9.06 -11.41 9.32
C TRP A 21 9.43 -10.06 9.94
N ARG A 22 8.50 -9.11 9.91
CA ARG A 22 8.57 -7.77 10.50
C ARG A 22 7.24 -7.38 11.12
N ARG A 23 7.26 -6.53 12.15
CA ARG A 23 6.05 -5.92 12.72
C ARG A 23 6.14 -4.41 12.63
N VAL A 24 5.14 -3.80 12.02
CA VAL A 24 5.10 -2.35 11.74
C VAL A 24 3.83 -1.72 12.27
N GLU A 25 3.89 -0.42 12.56
CA GLU A 25 2.74 0.39 12.93
C GLU A 25 2.49 1.42 11.84
N VAL A 26 1.28 1.41 11.28
CA VAL A 26 0.89 2.30 10.18
C VAL A 26 -0.45 2.97 10.47
N PRO A 27 -0.69 4.20 10.00
CA PRO A 27 -2.01 4.82 10.04
C PRO A 27 -3.05 4.00 9.28
N PHE A 28 -4.26 3.88 9.81
CA PHE A 28 -5.40 3.27 9.11
C PHE A 28 -5.77 4.00 7.82
N THR A 29 -5.37 5.27 7.71
CA THR A 29 -5.60 6.14 6.55
C THR A 29 -4.53 6.00 5.47
N MET A 30 -3.48 5.20 5.71
CA MET A 30 -2.41 4.95 4.74
C MET A 30 -2.97 4.28 3.47
N SER A 31 -2.53 4.75 2.30
CA SER A 31 -2.86 4.11 1.03
C SER A 31 -2.10 2.78 0.88
N LEU A 32 -2.62 1.86 0.07
CA LEU A 32 -1.93 0.60 -0.21
C LEU A 32 -0.58 0.82 -0.90
N LYS A 33 -0.41 1.87 -1.72
CA LYS A 33 0.91 2.25 -2.26
C LYS A 33 1.88 2.64 -1.13
N GLY A 34 1.43 3.42 -0.15
CA GLY A 34 2.25 3.73 1.01
C GLY A 34 2.59 2.50 1.86
N LEU A 35 1.66 1.54 1.96
CA LEU A 35 1.94 0.25 2.61
C LEU A 35 2.97 -0.57 1.84
N HIS A 36 2.92 -0.59 0.50
CA HIS A 36 3.95 -1.18 -0.34
C HIS A 36 5.32 -0.57 -0.07
N ASP A 37 5.42 0.77 -0.03
CA ASP A 37 6.69 1.45 0.26
C ASP A 37 7.24 1.06 1.65
N VAL A 38 6.36 0.89 2.65
CA VAL A 38 6.75 0.37 3.98
C VAL A 38 7.28 -1.06 3.89
N ILE A 39 6.61 -1.94 3.15
CA ILE A 39 7.05 -3.34 2.94
C ILE A 39 8.43 -3.36 2.27
N GLN A 40 8.63 -2.58 1.20
CA GLN A 40 9.92 -2.47 0.51
C GLN A 40 11.03 -2.10 1.50
N ALA A 41 10.81 -1.07 2.32
CA ALA A 41 11.79 -0.58 3.27
C ALA A 41 12.14 -1.60 4.38
N VAL A 42 11.14 -2.29 4.96
CA VAL A 42 11.38 -3.21 6.10
C VAL A 42 11.89 -4.58 5.69
N MET A 43 11.62 -4.99 4.46
CA MET A 43 12.11 -6.24 3.86
C MET A 43 13.42 -6.04 3.09
N LEU A 44 13.90 -4.79 2.95
CA LEU A 44 15.09 -4.42 2.20
C LEU A 44 15.00 -4.84 0.71
N PHE A 45 13.82 -4.66 0.13
CA PHE A 45 13.59 -4.85 -1.30
C PHE A 45 13.86 -3.54 -2.07
N GLU A 46 14.11 -3.67 -3.37
CA GLU A 46 14.60 -2.58 -4.23
C GLU A 46 13.55 -2.06 -5.23
N ASP A 47 12.26 -2.36 -5.01
CA ASP A 47 11.13 -1.87 -5.83
C ASP A 47 11.21 -2.18 -7.34
N TYR A 48 11.90 -3.26 -7.73
CA TYR A 48 12.08 -3.63 -9.14
C TYR A 48 10.95 -4.45 -9.76
N HIS A 49 10.03 -4.98 -8.95
CA HIS A 49 8.96 -5.85 -9.42
C HIS A 49 7.60 -5.22 -9.17
N LEU A 50 6.65 -5.49 -10.08
CA LEU A 50 5.24 -5.18 -9.88
C LEU A 50 4.71 -5.85 -8.62
N PHE A 51 3.67 -5.25 -8.02
CA PHE A 51 3.08 -5.72 -6.78
C PHE A 51 1.56 -5.58 -6.82
N GLU A 52 0.87 -6.55 -6.22
CA GLU A 52 -0.58 -6.55 -6.08
C GLU A 52 -0.94 -6.80 -4.60
N PHE A 53 -2.03 -6.20 -4.15
CA PHE A 53 -2.66 -6.55 -2.88
C PHE A 53 -4.00 -7.23 -3.12
N GLU A 54 -4.22 -8.36 -2.45
CA GLU A 54 -5.53 -9.01 -2.41
C GLU A 54 -6.17 -8.85 -1.02
N ALA A 55 -7.41 -8.36 -0.99
CA ALA A 55 -8.19 -8.29 0.25
C ALA A 55 -9.69 -8.42 -0.02
N GLY A 56 -10.37 -9.32 0.70
CA GLY A 56 -11.82 -9.49 0.59
C GLY A 56 -12.30 -9.89 -0.81
N GLY A 57 -11.50 -10.69 -1.54
CA GLY A 57 -11.80 -11.13 -2.91
C GLY A 57 -11.65 -10.03 -3.96
N ARG A 58 -10.87 -8.98 -3.66
CA ARG A 58 -10.56 -7.89 -4.59
C ARG A 58 -9.05 -7.74 -4.73
N CYS A 59 -8.63 -7.47 -5.95
CA CYS A 59 -7.26 -7.18 -6.33
C CYS A 59 -7.05 -5.67 -6.49
N TYR A 60 -5.96 -5.18 -5.90
CA TYR A 60 -5.52 -3.79 -5.98
C TYR A 60 -4.10 -3.75 -6.53
N ASP A 61 -3.93 -3.06 -7.66
CA ASP A 61 -2.66 -2.98 -8.38
C ASP A 61 -2.49 -1.56 -8.96
N VAL A 62 -1.28 -1.23 -9.38
CA VAL A 62 -1.01 -0.07 -10.24
C VAL A 62 -1.51 -0.46 -11.64
N PRO A 63 -2.44 0.29 -12.24
CA PRO A 63 -2.85 0.02 -13.62
C PRO A 63 -1.63 0.16 -14.55
N ASP A 64 -1.21 -0.95 -15.16
CA ASP A 64 -0.20 -0.92 -16.21
C ASP A 64 -0.88 -0.49 -17.52
N PRO A 65 -0.44 0.61 -18.16
CA PRO A 65 -0.99 1.05 -19.44
C PRO A 65 -0.82 0.00 -20.56
N GLU A 66 0.08 -0.97 -20.40
CA GLU A 66 0.29 -2.09 -21.32
C GLU A 66 -0.41 -3.38 -20.88
N ASP A 67 -1.29 -3.34 -19.86
CA ASP A 67 -1.98 -4.53 -19.38
C ASP A 67 -3.00 -5.03 -20.42
N LEU A 68 -2.58 -6.02 -21.21
CA LEU A 68 -3.35 -6.65 -22.29
C LEU A 68 -4.34 -7.71 -21.76
N TYR A 69 -4.31 -8.03 -20.47
CA TYR A 69 -5.20 -9.01 -19.84
C TYR A 69 -6.31 -8.27 -19.10
N GLU A 70 -7.57 -8.52 -19.48
CA GLU A 70 -8.78 -7.87 -18.92
C GLU A 70 -9.07 -8.23 -17.44
N ARG A 71 -8.07 -8.21 -16.55
CA ARG A 71 -8.28 -8.36 -15.12
C ARG A 71 -8.92 -7.06 -14.61
N LYS A 72 -10.07 -7.16 -13.94
CA LYS A 72 -10.68 -6.02 -13.26
C LYS A 72 -9.83 -5.61 -12.06
N THR A 73 -8.87 -4.72 -12.29
CA THR A 73 -8.00 -4.14 -11.26
C THR A 73 -8.63 -2.86 -10.71
N PHE A 74 -8.48 -2.63 -9.40
CA PHE A 74 -8.86 -1.37 -8.76
C PHE A 74 -7.61 -0.55 -8.48
N ALA A 75 -7.53 0.63 -9.09
CA ALA A 75 -6.41 1.54 -8.90
C ALA A 75 -6.28 1.97 -7.42
N PHE A 76 -5.04 2.12 -6.97
CA PHE A 76 -4.77 2.71 -5.66
C PHE A 76 -5.28 4.16 -5.60
N ALA A 77 -6.19 4.44 -4.66
CA ALA A 77 -6.60 5.81 -4.39
C ALA A 77 -5.48 6.53 -3.61
N THR A 78 -4.69 7.34 -4.30
CA THR A 78 -3.76 8.28 -3.66
C THR A 78 -4.57 9.39 -3.02
N SER A 79 -4.73 9.36 -1.71
CA SER A 79 -5.30 10.47 -0.95
C SER A 79 -4.31 11.64 -0.92
N ALA A 80 -4.32 12.48 -1.96
CA ALA A 80 -3.68 13.78 -1.92
C ALA A 80 -4.54 14.71 -1.06
N SER A 81 -4.05 15.07 0.12
CA SER A 81 -4.66 16.11 0.95
C SER A 81 -4.55 17.45 0.22
N ARG A 82 -5.60 17.84 -0.51
CA ARG A 82 -5.73 19.21 -1.03
C ARG A 82 -6.05 20.13 0.14
N HIS A 83 -5.03 20.78 0.69
CA HIS A 83 -5.24 21.99 1.49
C HIS A 83 -5.54 23.14 0.53
N SER A 84 -6.83 23.41 0.29
CA SER A 84 -7.27 24.65 -0.37
C SER A 84 -7.22 25.78 0.65
N SER A 85 -6.16 26.57 0.64
CA SER A 85 -6.16 27.89 1.28
C SER A 85 -6.94 28.84 0.39
N SER A 86 -8.22 29.05 0.72
CA SER A 86 -8.96 30.22 0.26
C SER A 86 -8.44 31.43 1.04
N VAL A 87 -7.68 32.30 0.38
CA VAL A 87 -7.47 33.67 0.84
C VAL A 87 -8.34 34.54 -0.03
N GLY A 88 -9.47 34.95 0.52
CA GLY A 88 -10.24 36.08 0.01
C GLY A 88 -9.69 37.38 0.59
N SER A 89 -9.54 38.39 -0.27
CA SER A 89 -9.78 39.82 0.00
C SER A 89 -9.91 40.53 -1.33
#